data_AF-A0A7Z2MU13-F1
#
_entry.id   AF-A0A7Z2MU13-F1
#
_cell.length_a   1.000
_cell.length_b   1.000
_cell.length_c   1.000
_cell.angle_alpha   90.00
_cell.angle_beta   90.00
_cell.angle_gamma   90.00
#
_symmetry.space_group_name_H-M   'P 1'
#
loop_
_entity.id
_entity.type
_entity.pdbx_description
1 polymer ?
#
loop_
_entity_poly.entity_id
_entity_poly.type
_entity_poly.pdbx_seq_one_letter_code
_entity_poly.pdbx_strand_id
1 'polypeptide(L)'
;MNPDLLFTAPDTAIPNIGTKAYDFLVELSSGEPIAKRDLLLKFGEAMRSPLQMLENDRYQFWCIQRVDIQGEPCLQLDERHLSGVWELDAIARCERKLKLRGESYKQARNETERLPLAKDKLAIARKESAQMKPSA
;
A
#
# COMPACT_ATOMS: atom_id res chain seq x y z
N MET A 1 17.52 15.47 -13.90
CA MET A 1 16.12 15.14 -14.22
C MET A 1 16.20 13.94 -15.15
N ASN A 2 15.69 12.76 -14.76
CA ASN A 2 15.67 11.62 -15.67
C ASN A 2 14.55 11.91 -16.69
N PRO A 3 14.85 12.14 -17.98
CA PRO A 3 13.92 12.73 -18.93
C PRO A 3 12.75 11.81 -19.34
N ASP A 4 12.75 10.55 -18.91
CA ASP A 4 11.87 9.51 -19.45
C ASP A 4 10.62 9.20 -18.61
N LEU A 5 10.38 9.93 -17.51
CA LEU A 5 9.15 9.78 -16.72
C LEU A 5 8.09 10.75 -17.25
N LEU A 6 7.46 10.40 -18.37
CA LEU A 6 6.29 11.10 -18.90
C LEU A 6 5.05 10.77 -18.06
N PHE A 7 4.96 11.37 -16.86
CA PHE A 7 3.75 11.33 -16.05
C PHE A 7 3.00 12.66 -16.17
N THR A 8 1.69 12.60 -16.42
CA THR A 8 0.77 13.72 -16.21
C THR A 8 0.40 13.92 -14.74
N ALA A 9 1.09 13.20 -13.85
CA ALA A 9 0.86 13.25 -12.42
C ALA A 9 1.14 14.65 -11.86
N PRO A 10 0.37 15.11 -10.86
CA PRO A 10 0.69 16.34 -10.14
C PRO A 10 2.07 16.27 -9.50
N ASP A 11 2.78 17.40 -9.40
CA ASP A 11 4.14 17.45 -8.83
C ASP A 11 4.23 16.81 -7.44
N THR A 12 3.19 17.00 -6.62
CA THR A 12 3.13 16.45 -5.25
C THR A 12 2.86 14.94 -5.20
N ALA A 13 2.48 14.32 -6.32
CA ALA A 13 2.35 12.88 -6.46
C ALA A 13 3.70 12.20 -6.76
N ILE A 14 4.69 12.95 -7.22
CA ILE A 14 6.02 12.41 -7.54
C ILE A 14 6.90 12.48 -6.28
N PRO A 15 7.41 11.36 -5.76
CA PRO A 15 8.30 11.40 -4.59
C PRO A 15 9.61 12.15 -4.87
N ASN A 16 10.22 12.68 -3.83
CA ASN A 16 11.52 13.34 -3.96
C ASN A 16 12.60 12.35 -4.44
N ILE A 17 13.47 12.82 -5.35
CA ILE A 17 14.62 12.06 -5.86
C ILE A 17 15.50 11.59 -4.69
N GLY A 18 15.98 10.35 -4.76
CA GLY A 18 16.81 9.73 -3.73
C GLY A 18 16.02 9.14 -2.55
N THR A 19 14.69 9.21 -2.57
CA THR A 19 13.85 8.48 -1.63
C THR A 19 13.56 7.07 -2.17
N LYS A 20 13.41 6.09 -1.26
CA LYS A 20 13.00 4.73 -1.65
C LYS A 20 11.69 4.69 -2.44
N ALA A 21 10.77 5.63 -2.18
CA ALA A 21 9.51 5.73 -2.92
C ALA A 21 9.71 6.20 -4.36
N TYR A 22 10.65 7.13 -4.59
CA TYR A 22 11.04 7.54 -5.94
C TYR A 22 11.64 6.37 -6.69
N ASP A 23 12.64 5.70 -6.10
CA ASP A 23 13.31 4.55 -6.75
C ASP A 23 12.32 3.42 -7.06
N PHE A 24 11.32 3.20 -6.19
CA PHE A 24 10.27 2.22 -6.40
C PHE A 24 9.32 2.60 -7.54
N LEU A 25 8.96 3.88 -7.65
CA LEU A 25 8.14 4.38 -8.76
C LEU A 25 8.89 4.31 -10.09
N VAL A 26 10.18 4.65 -10.09
CA VAL A 26 11.06 4.50 -11.27
C VAL A 26 11.15 3.04 -11.71
N GLU A 27 11.24 2.10 -10.77
CA GLU A 27 11.27 0.68 -11.12
C GLU A 27 9.99 0.27 -11.87
N LEU A 28 8.83 0.71 -11.37
CA LEU A 28 7.52 0.39 -11.95
C LEU A 28 7.18 1.20 -13.20
N SER A 29 7.91 2.26 -13.52
CA SER A 29 7.57 3.17 -14.61
C SER A 29 7.77 2.58 -16.00
N SER A 30 8.42 1.41 -16.10
CA SER A 30 8.48 0.62 -17.33
C SER A 30 7.09 0.19 -17.80
N GLY A 31 6.11 0.12 -16.89
CA GLY A 31 4.76 -0.39 -17.15
C GLY A 31 4.68 -1.92 -17.22
N GLU A 32 5.82 -2.61 -17.26
CA GLU A 32 5.87 -4.06 -17.27
C GLU A 32 5.64 -4.65 -15.88
N PRO A 33 5.03 -5.84 -15.76
CA PRO A 33 4.92 -6.55 -14.49
C PRO A 33 6.29 -6.92 -13.94
N ILE A 34 6.55 -6.57 -12.68
CA ILE A 34 7.80 -6.89 -11.98
C ILE A 34 7.52 -7.89 -10.88
N ALA A 35 8.25 -9.00 -10.87
CA ALA A 35 8.07 -10.03 -9.86
C ALA A 35 8.34 -9.48 -8.47
N LYS A 36 7.46 -9.82 -7.51
CA LYS A 36 7.64 -9.38 -6.12
C LYS A 36 8.95 -9.87 -5.52
N ARG A 37 9.45 -11.04 -5.94
CA ARG A 37 10.75 -11.55 -5.48
C ARG A 37 11.89 -10.60 -5.86
N ASP A 38 11.86 -10.03 -7.06
CA ASP A 38 12.92 -9.16 -7.56
C ASP A 38 12.88 -7.81 -6.84
N LEU A 39 11.66 -7.29 -6.61
CA LEU A 39 11.45 -6.11 -5.76
C LEU A 39 11.90 -6.35 -4.31
N LEU A 40 11.68 -7.53 -3.76
CA LEU A 40 12.17 -7.89 -2.42
C LEU A 40 13.69 -7.98 -2.37
N LEU A 41 14.35 -8.53 -3.39
CA LEU A 41 15.80 -8.56 -3.49
C LEU A 41 16.40 -7.15 -3.54
N LYS A 42 15.75 -6.22 -4.25
CA LYS A 42 16.22 -4.83 -4.40
C LYS A 42 15.92 -3.95 -3.18
N PHE A 43 14.72 -4.02 -2.63
CA PHE A 43 14.25 -3.11 -1.57
C PHE A 43 14.28 -3.72 -0.15
N GLY A 44 14.47 -5.04 -0.04
CA GLY A 44 14.49 -5.79 1.22
C GLY A 44 13.17 -5.70 1.99
N GLU A 45 13.24 -5.85 3.31
CA GLU A 45 12.09 -5.70 4.21
C GLU A 45 11.43 -4.32 4.10
N ALA A 46 12.20 -3.30 3.68
CA ALA A 46 11.69 -1.96 3.51
C ALA A 46 10.72 -1.81 2.34
N MET A 47 10.62 -2.79 1.42
CA MET A 47 9.74 -2.78 0.23
C MET A 47 8.30 -2.35 0.52
N ARG A 48 7.74 -2.77 1.67
CA ARG A 48 6.35 -2.49 2.02
C ARG A 48 6.09 -0.99 2.23
N SER A 49 7.06 -0.26 2.77
CA SER A 49 6.93 1.16 3.08
C SER A 49 6.76 2.05 1.83
N PRO A 50 7.66 2.04 0.83
CA PRO A 50 7.52 2.85 -0.37
C PRO A 50 6.28 2.46 -1.18
N LEU A 51 5.97 1.17 -1.29
CA LEU A 51 4.72 0.71 -1.93
C LEU A 51 3.50 1.34 -1.25
N GLN A 52 3.39 1.24 0.08
CA GLN A 52 2.27 1.83 0.81
C GLN A 52 2.21 3.36 0.68
N MET A 53 3.36 4.04 0.68
CA MET A 53 3.42 5.49 0.49
C MET A 53 2.93 5.92 -0.90
N LEU A 54 3.28 5.17 -1.94
CA LEU A 54 2.82 5.45 -3.30
C LEU A 54 1.31 5.26 -3.42
N GLU A 55 0.77 4.22 -2.79
CA GLU A 55 -0.64 3.86 -2.88
C GLU A 55 -1.58 4.65 -1.96
N ASN A 56 -1.04 5.47 -1.06
CA ASN A 56 -1.82 6.24 -0.09
C ASN A 56 -1.87 7.74 -0.44
N ASP A 57 -2.37 8.53 0.51
CA ASP A 57 -2.55 9.96 0.38
C ASP A 57 -1.25 10.74 0.18
N ARG A 58 -0.12 10.23 0.69
CA ARG A 58 1.18 10.91 0.63
C ARG A 58 1.62 11.23 -0.80
N TYR A 59 1.42 10.31 -1.73
CA TYR A 59 1.77 10.47 -3.14
C TYR A 59 0.55 10.31 -4.06
N GLN A 60 -0.62 10.72 -3.56
CA GLN A 60 -1.87 10.78 -4.30
C GLN A 60 -2.31 9.46 -4.97
N PHE A 61 -2.21 8.35 -4.26
CA PHE A 61 -2.87 7.09 -4.61
C PHE A 61 -2.48 6.51 -5.97
N TRP A 62 -1.18 6.34 -6.24
CA TRP A 62 -0.73 5.57 -7.41
C TRP A 62 -1.41 4.20 -7.46
N CYS A 63 -2.02 3.88 -8.60
CA CYS A 63 -2.67 2.60 -8.82
C CYS A 63 -1.61 1.57 -9.22
N ILE A 64 -1.24 0.72 -8.27
CA ILE A 64 -0.30 -0.39 -8.49
C ILE A 64 -1.08 -1.68 -8.43
N GLN A 65 -1.19 -2.35 -9.57
CA GLN A 65 -1.92 -3.59 -9.71
C GLN A 65 -1.07 -4.76 -9.21
N ARG A 66 -1.73 -5.73 -8.57
CA ARG A 66 -1.12 -7.02 -8.25
C ARG A 66 -1.61 -8.00 -9.29
N VAL A 67 -0.71 -8.47 -10.15
CA VAL A 67 -0.99 -9.39 -11.25
C VAL A 67 -0.24 -10.70 -11.02
N ASP A 68 -0.70 -11.77 -11.63
CA ASP A 68 -0.06 -13.08 -11.58
C ASP A 68 0.40 -13.43 -12.99
N ILE A 69 1.71 -13.63 -13.16
CA ILE A 69 2.31 -14.01 -14.44
C ILE A 69 2.87 -15.41 -14.27
N GLN A 70 2.20 -16.41 -14.85
CA GLN A 70 2.64 -17.81 -14.81
C GLN A 70 2.82 -18.39 -13.39
N GLY A 71 1.98 -17.99 -12.44
CA GLY A 71 2.06 -18.39 -11.03
C GLY A 71 3.03 -17.54 -10.19
N GLU A 72 3.65 -16.53 -10.79
CA GLU A 72 4.53 -15.58 -10.10
C GLU A 72 3.77 -14.28 -9.76
N PRO A 73 3.69 -13.90 -8.48
CA PRO A 73 3.02 -12.67 -8.08
C PRO A 73 3.87 -11.45 -8.44
N CYS A 74 3.35 -10.60 -9.30
CA CYS A 74 4.00 -9.38 -9.78
C CYS A 74 3.28 -8.11 -9.29
N LEU A 75 4.00 -6.99 -9.35
CA LEU A 75 3.46 -5.64 -9.22
C LEU A 75 3.62 -4.93 -10.56
N GLN A 76 2.59 -4.21 -10.97
CA GLN A 76 2.57 -3.46 -12.22
C GLN A 76 1.94 -2.09 -11.98
N LEU A 77 2.52 -1.04 -12.55
CA LEU A 77 1.87 0.27 -12.55
C LEU A 77 0.68 0.23 -13.51
N ASP A 78 -0.45 0.80 -13.11
CA ASP A 78 -1.61 0.92 -13.98
C ASP A 78 -1.26 1.73 -15.23
N GLU A 79 -1.50 1.17 -16.41
CA GLU A 79 -1.12 1.74 -17.72
C GLU A 79 -1.66 3.15 -17.93
N ARG A 80 -2.78 3.51 -17.28
CA ARG A 80 -3.39 4.84 -17.37
C ARG A 80 -2.45 5.94 -16.88
N HIS A 81 -1.58 5.63 -15.91
CA HIS A 81 -0.54 6.54 -15.44
C HIS A 81 0.54 6.84 -16.49
N LEU A 82 0.75 5.92 -17.44
CA LEU A 82 1.75 6.00 -18.49
C LEU A 82 1.19 6.55 -19.81
N SER A 83 -0.13 6.77 -19.87
CA SER A 83 -0.83 7.18 -21.10
C SER A 83 -0.50 8.61 -21.56
N GLY A 84 0.06 9.45 -20.70
CA GLY A 84 0.21 10.88 -20.96
C GLY A 84 -1.11 11.66 -20.99
N VAL A 85 -2.25 11.03 -20.63
CA VAL A 85 -3.58 11.65 -20.57
C VAL A 85 -3.93 11.91 -19.11
N TRP A 86 -4.12 13.18 -18.75
CA TRP A 86 -4.34 13.58 -17.35
C TRP A 86 -5.64 13.02 -16.78
N GLU A 87 -6.70 12.92 -17.58
CA GLU A 87 -7.98 12.35 -17.15
C GLU A 87 -7.84 10.88 -16.76
N LEU A 88 -7.06 10.10 -17.53
CA LEU A 88 -6.86 8.68 -17.26
C LEU A 88 -6.06 8.45 -15.98
N ASP A 89 -4.99 9.23 -15.75
CA ASP A 89 -4.23 9.24 -14.49
C ASP A 89 -5.15 9.59 -13.30
N ALA A 90 -5.95 10.65 -13.43
CA ALA A 90 -6.87 11.09 -12.39
C ALA A 90 -7.94 10.03 -12.05
N ILE A 91 -8.48 9.34 -13.06
CA ILE A 91 -9.44 8.25 -12.88
C ILE A 91 -8.78 7.09 -12.11
N ALA A 92 -7.57 6.66 -12.51
CA ALA A 92 -6.85 5.58 -11.84
C ALA A 92 -6.58 5.91 -10.35
N ARG A 93 -6.18 7.15 -10.05
CA ARG A 93 -6.00 7.62 -8.66
C ARG A 93 -7.31 7.63 -7.88
N CYS A 94 -8.39 8.09 -8.48
CA CYS A 94 -9.72 8.10 -7.86
C CYS A 94 -10.19 6.68 -7.51
N GLU A 95 -10.04 5.73 -8.42
CA GLU A 95 -10.37 4.32 -8.18
C GLU A 95 -9.52 3.72 -7.05
N ARG A 96 -8.21 3.98 -7.06
CA ARG A 96 -7.30 3.50 -6.01
C ARG A 96 -7.69 4.06 -4.63
N LYS A 97 -8.01 5.36 -4.58
CA LYS A 97 -8.50 6.04 -3.38
C LYS A 97 -9.81 5.44 -2.88
N LEU A 98 -10.78 5.23 -3.77
CA LEU A 98 -12.07 4.63 -3.42
C LEU A 98 -11.88 3.24 -2.80
N LYS A 99 -11.05 2.40 -3.44
CA LYS A 99 -10.72 1.07 -2.93
C LYS A 99 -10.08 1.14 -1.53
N LEU A 100 -9.08 2.01 -1.34
CA LEU A 100 -8.41 2.17 -0.05
C LEU A 100 -9.39 2.56 1.06
N ARG A 101 -10.26 3.54 0.78
CA ARG A 101 -11.23 4.05 1.76
C ARG A 101 -12.31 3.01 2.05
N GLY A 102 -12.75 2.25 1.05
CA GLY A 102 -13.68 1.13 1.24
C GLY A 102 -13.10 0.03 2.13
N GLU A 103 -11.85 -0.38 1.88
CA GLU A 103 -11.12 -1.35 2.71
C GLU A 103 -10.94 -0.84 4.16
N SER A 104 -10.54 0.42 4.31
CA SER A 104 -10.35 1.06 5.62
C SER A 104 -11.67 1.12 6.41
N TYR A 105 -12.77 1.47 5.74
CA TYR A 105 -14.10 1.49 6.35
C TYR A 105 -14.53 0.10 6.82
N LYS A 106 -14.38 -0.92 5.96
CA LYS A 106 -14.69 -2.31 6.31
C LYS A 106 -13.87 -2.79 7.51
N GLN A 107 -12.58 -2.47 7.54
CA GLN A 107 -11.71 -2.80 8.67
C GLN A 107 -12.20 -2.14 9.97
N ALA A 108 -12.43 -0.82 9.96
CA ALA A 108 -12.89 -0.09 11.14
C ALA A 108 -14.23 -0.62 11.68
N ARG A 109 -15.16 -0.95 10.77
CA ARG A 109 -16.44 -1.58 11.16
C ARG A 109 -16.23 -2.93 11.85
N ASN A 110 -15.44 -3.82 11.23
CA ASN A 110 -15.18 -5.14 11.79
C ASN A 110 -14.44 -5.07 13.14
N GLU A 111 -13.52 -4.13 13.31
CA GLU A 111 -12.83 -3.89 14.59
C GLU A 111 -13.80 -3.39 15.67
N THR A 112 -14.73 -2.51 15.30
CA THR A 112 -15.79 -2.03 16.20
C THR A 112 -16.70 -3.18 16.65
N GLU A 113 -17.12 -4.05 15.72
CA GLU A 113 -17.94 -5.24 16.03
C GLU A 113 -17.21 -6.24 16.95
N ARG A 114 -15.88 -6.36 16.83
CA ARG A 114 -15.05 -7.27 17.66
C ARG A 114 -14.75 -6.73 19.05
N LEU A 115 -14.92 -5.42 19.28
CA LEU A 115 -14.55 -4.75 20.52
C LEU A 115 -15.23 -5.33 21.78
N PRO A 116 -16.55 -5.65 21.79
CA PRO A 116 -17.20 -6.21 22.97
C PRO A 116 -16.57 -7.54 23.41
N LEU A 117 -16.42 -8.49 22.48
CA LEU A 117 -15.79 -9.79 22.78
C LEU A 117 -14.34 -9.64 23.25
N ALA A 118 -13.59 -8.69 22.68
CA ALA A 118 -12.24 -8.40 23.12
C ALA A 118 -12.18 -7.87 24.56
N LYS A 119 -13.15 -7.03 24.96
CA LYS A 119 -13.28 -6.54 26.35
C LYS A 119 -13.56 -7.69 27.32
N ASP A 120 -14.46 -8.60 26.97
CA ASP A 120 -14.80 -9.75 27.83
C ASP A 120 -13.59 -10.68 28.02
N LYS A 121 -12.89 -11.00 26.93
CA LYS A 121 -11.65 -11.81 26.99
C LYS A 121 -10.58 -11.15 27.84
N LEU A 122 -10.40 -9.83 27.73
CA LEU A 122 -9.46 -9.09 28.57
C LEU A 122 -9.87 -9.12 30.05
N ALA A 123 -11.16 -9.03 30.36
CA ALA A 123 -11.66 -9.12 31.73
C ALA A 123 -11.42 -10.51 32.35
N ILE A 124 -11.64 -11.58 31.57
CA ILE A 124 -11.36 -12.96 32.00
C ILE A 124 -9.85 -13.14 32.27
N ALA A 125 -8.99 -12.78 31.31
CA ALA A 125 -7.54 -12.90 31.45
C ALA A 125 -7.00 -12.11 32.66
N ARG A 126 -7.58 -10.94 32.95
CA ARG A 126 -7.24 -10.16 34.16
C ARG A 126 -7.61 -10.88 35.46
N LYS A 127 -8.76 -11.56 35.50
CA LYS A 127 -9.18 -12.35 36.67
C LYS A 127 -8.25 -13.55 36.89
N GLU A 128 -7.94 -14.28 35.82
CA GLU A 128 -7.00 -15.42 35.86
C GLU A 128 -5.62 -14.99 36.35
N SER A 129 -5.09 -13.89 35.80
CA SER A 129 -3.79 -13.33 36.23
C SER A 129 -3.78 -12.92 37.71
N ALA A 130 -4.90 -12.41 38.24
CA ALA A 130 -4.99 -12.04 39.65
C ALA A 130 -5.02 -13.27 40.58
N GLN A 131 -5.62 -14.39 40.14
CA GLN A 131 -5.70 -15.63 40.91
C GLN A 131 -4.37 -16.41 40.93
N MET A 132 -3.53 -16.24 39.90
CA MET A 132 -2.22 -16.90 39.80
C MET A 132 -1.08 -16.17 40.54
N LYS A 133 -1.34 -15.01 41.16
CA LYS A 133 -0.32 -14.35 41.97
C LYS A 133 -0.13 -15.13 43.28
N PRO A 134 1.09 -15.60 43.61
CA PRO A 134 1.31 -16.34 44.84
C PRO A 134 0.97 -15.47 46.05
N SER A 135 0.27 -16.05 47.01
CA SER A 135 0.03 -15.41 48.31
C SER A 135 1.39 -15.21 48.99
N ALA A 136 1.67 -13.96 49.38
CA ALA A 136 2.85 -13.59 50.16
C ALA A 136 2.82 -14.22 51.56
#